data_AF-A0A950WAA4-F1
#
_entry.id   AF-A0A950WAA4-F1
#
_cell.length_a   1.000
_cell.length_b   1.000
_cell.length_c   1.000
_cell.angle_alpha   90.00
_cell.angle_beta   90.00
_cell.angle_gamma   90.00
#
_symmetry.space_group_name_H-M   'P 1'
#
loop_
_entity.id
_entity.type
_entity.pdbx_description
1 polymer ?
#
loop_
_entity_poly.entity_id
_entity_poly.type
_entity_poly.pdbx_seq_one_letter_code
_entity_poly.pdbx_strand_id
1 'polypeptide(L)'
;MADLVKRIFLDPSRCIGCRSCVAACRECDTHKGESMIYIDYIERQNNVASSPTLCMHCEDPQAPCAQVCPAQAILVSPDGVVQSADETRCIYCENCGYACPFGVPKFNRAGHYMQKCNLCYDRTSQGKGPMCATICPTQAIFYGTYEEWVAAGRAKQGAKPVNTFYFGRQRLRSRNYVIMREQDEELDLIALVEEADLGWRANLPAATANQYADAWVDAETAGIPQREAPPQPWTPRQVPQQPREPAQAPAQR
;
A
#
# COMPACT_ATOMS: atom_id res chain seq x y z
N MET A 1 23.12 -10.43 -17.06
CA MET A 1 21.70 -10.60 -17.45
C MET A 1 20.70 -9.91 -16.50
N ALA A 2 21.12 -9.35 -15.35
CA ALA A 2 20.24 -8.63 -14.42
C ALA A 2 19.88 -7.19 -14.88
N ASP A 3 20.60 -6.63 -15.86
CA ASP A 3 20.52 -5.21 -16.27
C ASP A 3 19.40 -4.88 -17.28
N LEU A 4 18.61 -5.86 -17.73
CA LEU A 4 17.53 -5.62 -18.70
C LEU A 4 16.14 -5.57 -18.07
N VAL A 5 16.02 -5.88 -16.77
CA VAL A 5 14.72 -5.97 -16.11
C VAL A 5 14.26 -4.57 -15.71
N LYS A 6 13.23 -4.07 -16.39
CA LYS A 6 12.60 -2.78 -16.05
C LYS A 6 11.82 -2.87 -14.74
N ARG A 7 11.93 -1.82 -13.94
CA ARG A 7 11.37 -1.70 -12.58
C ARG A 7 10.75 -0.32 -12.41
N ILE A 8 9.88 -0.18 -11.41
CA ILE A 8 9.42 1.15 -11.00
C ILE A 8 10.42 1.75 -10.01
N PHE A 9 10.75 3.02 -10.24
CA PHE A 9 11.44 3.90 -9.31
C PHE A 9 10.44 4.97 -8.89
N LEU A 10 10.01 4.89 -7.63
CA LEU A 10 9.03 5.78 -7.02
C LEU A 10 9.77 6.88 -6.26
N ASP A 11 9.60 8.13 -6.67
CA ASP A 11 10.20 9.30 -6.03
C ASP A 11 9.10 10.21 -5.45
N PRO A 12 8.76 10.05 -4.16
CA PRO A 12 7.75 10.88 -3.49
C PRO A 12 8.10 12.37 -3.49
N SER A 13 9.39 12.74 -3.52
CA SER A 13 9.82 14.15 -3.51
C SER A 13 9.38 14.92 -4.75
N ARG A 14 9.09 14.20 -5.84
CA ARG A 14 8.59 14.76 -7.10
C ARG A 14 7.07 14.65 -7.23
N CYS A 15 6.39 13.98 -6.31
CA CYS A 15 4.96 13.80 -6.39
C CYS A 15 4.24 15.09 -5.98
N ILE A 16 3.35 15.55 -6.86
CA ILE A 16 2.54 16.76 -6.66
C ILE A 16 1.07 16.46 -6.38
N GLY A 17 0.74 15.19 -6.08
CA GLY A 17 -0.63 14.80 -5.75
C GLY A 17 -1.66 15.00 -6.87
N CYS A 18 -1.25 15.09 -8.14
CA CYS A 18 -2.15 15.38 -9.27
C CYS A 18 -3.14 14.25 -9.62
N ARG A 19 -2.94 13.04 -9.09
CA ARG A 19 -3.78 11.85 -9.31
C ARG A 19 -3.91 11.37 -10.76
N SER A 20 -3.13 11.89 -11.71
CA SER A 20 -3.13 11.40 -13.10
C SER A 20 -2.80 9.91 -13.20
N CYS A 21 -1.89 9.44 -12.34
CA CYS A 21 -1.56 8.02 -12.27
C CYS A 21 -2.74 7.17 -11.78
N VAL A 22 -3.56 7.66 -10.85
CA VAL A 22 -4.75 6.96 -10.34
C VAL A 22 -5.78 6.82 -11.45
N ALA A 23 -6.03 7.91 -12.20
CA ALA A 23 -6.92 7.92 -13.35
C ALA A 23 -6.45 6.95 -14.43
N ALA A 24 -5.19 7.05 -14.87
CA ALA A 24 -4.64 6.18 -15.89
C ALA A 24 -4.58 4.70 -15.46
N CYS A 25 -4.46 4.42 -14.16
CA CYS A 25 -4.48 3.06 -13.65
C CYS A 25 -5.87 2.39 -13.78
N ARG A 26 -6.96 3.17 -13.70
CA ARG A 26 -8.34 2.68 -13.93
C ARG A 26 -8.56 2.25 -15.38
N GLU A 27 -7.93 2.98 -16.30
CA GLU A 27 -7.97 2.72 -17.75
C GLU A 27 -7.08 1.54 -18.18
N CYS A 28 -6.43 0.84 -17.25
CA CYS A 28 -5.70 -0.37 -17.58
C CYS A 28 -6.70 -1.53 -17.72
N ASP A 29 -6.64 -2.24 -18.85
CA ASP A 29 -7.57 -3.33 -19.20
C ASP A 29 -7.70 -4.38 -18.09
N THR A 30 -6.60 -4.67 -17.38
CA THR A 30 -6.56 -5.68 -16.31
C THR A 30 -7.20 -5.26 -15.00
N HIS A 31 -7.54 -3.98 -14.83
CA HIS A 31 -8.10 -3.45 -13.57
C HIS A 31 -9.61 -3.18 -13.60
N LYS A 32 -10.29 -3.41 -14.74
CA LYS A 32 -11.76 -3.34 -14.88
C LYS A 32 -12.37 -2.02 -14.33
N GLY A 33 -11.71 -0.88 -14.58
CA GLY A 33 -12.17 0.44 -14.14
C GLY A 33 -11.80 0.83 -12.71
N GLU A 34 -11.20 -0.08 -11.93
CA GLU A 34 -10.75 0.19 -10.58
C GLU A 34 -9.28 0.61 -10.56
N SER A 35 -8.92 1.58 -9.71
CA SER A 35 -7.53 2.01 -9.61
C SER A 35 -6.80 1.08 -8.66
N MET A 36 -5.68 0.50 -9.07
CA MET A 36 -4.84 -0.36 -8.21
C MET A 36 -3.71 0.39 -7.51
N ILE A 37 -3.67 1.71 -7.67
CA ILE A 37 -2.77 2.61 -6.96
C ILE A 37 -3.58 3.67 -6.22
N TYR A 38 -2.98 4.30 -5.22
CA TYR A 38 -3.56 5.45 -4.54
C TYR A 38 -2.48 6.49 -4.22
N ILE A 39 -2.90 7.69 -3.83
CA ILE A 39 -2.00 8.73 -3.34
C ILE A 39 -2.26 8.89 -1.86
N ASP A 40 -1.22 8.71 -1.06
CA ASP A 40 -1.22 9.07 0.35
C ASP A 40 -0.87 10.55 0.49
N TYR A 41 -1.61 11.23 1.36
CA TYR A 41 -1.32 12.61 1.76
C TYR A 41 -0.84 12.56 3.20
N ILE A 42 0.39 12.99 3.42
CA ILE A 42 1.06 12.97 4.72
C ILE A 42 1.13 14.42 5.19
N GLU A 43 0.32 14.75 6.18
CA GLU A 43 0.38 16.04 6.85
C GLU A 43 1.65 16.12 7.69
N ARG A 44 2.49 17.10 7.41
CA ARG A 44 3.67 17.47 8.19
C ARG A 44 3.41 18.82 8.83
N GLN A 45 4.21 19.18 9.83
CA GLN A 45 4.02 20.43 10.58
C GLN A 45 3.82 21.68 9.70
N ASN A 46 4.56 21.78 8.59
CA ASN A 46 4.57 22.98 7.73
C ASN A 46 4.15 22.74 6.27
N ASN A 47 3.83 21.50 5.88
CA ASN A 47 3.40 21.20 4.51
C ASN A 47 2.66 19.85 4.43
N VAL A 48 2.01 19.61 3.29
CA VAL A 48 1.44 18.30 2.95
C VAL A 48 2.35 17.66 1.92
N ALA A 49 2.92 16.49 2.24
CA ALA A 49 3.61 15.66 1.28
C ALA A 49 2.60 14.72 0.61
N SER A 50 2.80 14.42 -0.67
CA SER A 50 2.02 13.41 -1.37
C SER A 50 2.93 12.27 -1.82
N SER A 51 2.49 11.03 -1.70
CA SER A 51 3.24 9.85 -2.13
C SER A 51 2.34 8.87 -2.87
N PRO A 52 2.70 8.41 -4.08
CA PRO A 52 1.96 7.33 -4.72
C PRO A 52 2.26 6.00 -4.03
N THR A 53 1.24 5.23 -3.71
CA THR A 53 1.36 3.88 -3.15
C THR A 53 0.84 2.85 -4.14
N LEU A 54 1.70 1.87 -4.44
CA LEU A 54 1.47 0.81 -5.43
C LEU A 54 2.19 -0.48 -5.00
N CYS A 55 1.87 -1.60 -5.65
CA CYS A 55 2.53 -2.88 -5.32
C CYS A 55 4.04 -2.80 -5.53
N MET A 56 4.82 -3.19 -4.52
CA MET A 56 6.27 -3.21 -4.59
C MET A 56 6.84 -4.41 -5.38
N HIS A 57 5.97 -5.34 -5.80
CA HIS A 57 6.33 -6.58 -6.48
C HIS A 57 7.51 -7.27 -5.79
N CYS A 58 7.31 -7.63 -4.52
CA CYS A 58 8.31 -8.28 -3.68
C CYS A 58 8.99 -9.45 -4.39
N GLU A 59 10.30 -9.60 -4.20
CA GLU A 59 11.06 -10.69 -4.81
C GLU A 59 10.58 -12.04 -4.27
N ASP A 60 10.60 -13.07 -5.11
CA ASP A 60 10.31 -14.45 -4.72
C ASP A 60 11.57 -15.10 -4.11
N PRO A 61 11.50 -15.91 -3.03
CA PRO A 61 10.31 -16.45 -2.34
C PRO A 61 9.65 -15.50 -1.33
N GLN A 62 10.10 -14.26 -1.21
CA GLN A 62 9.68 -13.37 -0.12
C GLN A 62 8.36 -12.63 -0.36
N ALA A 63 7.64 -12.87 -1.45
CA ALA A 63 6.37 -12.20 -1.73
C ALA A 63 5.27 -12.62 -0.73
N PRO A 64 4.99 -11.85 0.35
CA PRO A 64 4.23 -12.38 1.48
C PRO A 64 2.79 -12.71 1.09
N CYS A 65 2.19 -11.84 0.26
CA CYS A 65 0.85 -12.03 -0.28
C CYS A 65 0.68 -13.33 -1.09
N ALA A 66 1.71 -13.75 -1.85
CA ALA A 66 1.69 -15.01 -2.59
C ALA A 66 1.90 -16.21 -1.66
N GLN A 67 2.87 -16.11 -0.74
CA GLN A 67 3.20 -17.16 0.23
C GLN A 67 2.03 -17.54 1.14
N VAL A 68 1.26 -16.56 1.62
CA VAL A 68 0.13 -16.83 2.52
C VAL A 68 -1.15 -17.28 1.79
N CYS A 69 -1.14 -17.37 0.45
CA CYS A 69 -2.33 -17.71 -0.32
C CYS A 69 -2.55 -19.25 -0.34
N PRO A 70 -3.52 -19.79 0.41
CA PRO A 70 -3.72 -21.25 0.48
C PRO A 70 -4.19 -21.84 -0.85
N ALA A 71 -4.86 -21.03 -1.67
CA ALA A 71 -5.35 -21.44 -2.99
C ALA A 71 -4.32 -21.27 -4.12
N GLN A 72 -3.14 -20.72 -3.80
CA GLN A 72 -2.10 -20.35 -4.77
C GLN A 72 -2.67 -19.53 -5.95
N ALA A 73 -3.58 -18.61 -5.65
CA ALA A 73 -4.23 -17.76 -6.64
C ALA A 73 -3.34 -16.59 -7.09
N ILE A 74 -2.34 -16.22 -6.29
CA ILE A 74 -1.42 -15.12 -6.56
C ILE A 74 -0.11 -15.71 -7.05
N LEU A 75 0.17 -15.57 -8.34
CA LEU A 75 1.37 -16.11 -8.97
C LEU A 75 2.46 -15.04 -9.16
N VAL A 76 3.71 -15.45 -9.15
CA VAL A 76 4.86 -14.63 -9.54
C VAL A 76 5.29 -15.06 -10.93
N SER A 77 5.31 -14.13 -11.88
CA SER A 77 5.76 -14.43 -13.24
C SER A 77 7.27 -14.70 -13.29
N PRO A 78 7.80 -15.34 -14.34
CA PRO A 78 9.24 -15.62 -14.47
C PRO A 78 10.11 -14.37 -14.47
N ASP A 79 9.57 -13.24 -14.94
CA ASP A 79 10.25 -11.95 -14.91
C ASP A 79 10.17 -11.28 -13.54
N GLY A 80 9.43 -11.82 -12.56
CA GLY A 80 9.35 -11.35 -11.18
C GLY A 80 8.17 -10.42 -10.88
N VAL A 81 7.10 -10.45 -11.67
CA VAL A 81 5.90 -9.64 -11.45
C VAL A 81 4.90 -10.46 -10.63
N VAL A 82 4.67 -10.03 -9.39
CA VAL A 82 3.59 -10.57 -8.56
C VAL A 82 2.23 -10.17 -9.14
N GLN A 83 1.42 -11.12 -9.56
CA GLN A 83 0.12 -10.91 -10.22
C GLN A 83 -1.01 -10.59 -9.23
N SER A 84 -2.17 -10.16 -9.72
CA SER A 84 -3.43 -10.20 -8.95
C SER A 84 -3.85 -11.64 -8.70
N ALA A 85 -4.81 -11.87 -7.78
CA ALA A 85 -5.33 -13.21 -7.60
C ALA A 85 -6.12 -13.65 -8.83
N ASP A 86 -5.88 -14.88 -9.29
CA ASP A 86 -6.71 -15.57 -10.27
C ASP A 86 -8.14 -15.69 -9.73
N GLU A 87 -9.10 -15.12 -10.46
CA GLU A 87 -10.52 -15.08 -10.08
C GLU A 87 -11.13 -16.48 -9.92
N THR A 88 -10.61 -17.48 -10.65
CA THR A 88 -11.11 -18.86 -10.61
C THR A 88 -10.58 -19.66 -9.42
N ARG A 89 -9.49 -19.19 -8.80
CA ARG A 89 -8.82 -19.86 -7.67
C ARG A 89 -8.99 -19.13 -6.36
N CYS A 90 -9.22 -17.82 -6.39
CA CYS A 90 -9.30 -17.00 -5.19
C CYS A 90 -10.51 -17.43 -4.34
N ILE A 91 -10.26 -17.79 -3.08
CA ILE A 91 -11.30 -18.15 -2.11
C ILE A 91 -11.69 -16.98 -1.19
N TYR A 92 -11.30 -15.75 -1.54
CA TYR A 92 -11.61 -14.52 -0.77
C TYR A 92 -11.26 -14.57 0.73
N CYS A 93 -10.19 -15.27 1.12
CA CYS A 93 -9.81 -15.41 2.55
C CYS A 93 -9.14 -14.17 3.17
N GLU A 94 -8.81 -13.15 2.36
CA GLU A 94 -8.17 -11.89 2.78
C GLU A 94 -6.78 -11.97 3.45
N ASN A 95 -6.22 -13.17 3.67
CA ASN A 95 -4.87 -13.37 4.25
C ASN A 95 -3.78 -12.52 3.58
N CYS A 96 -3.84 -12.38 2.25
CA CYS A 96 -2.89 -11.59 1.49
C CYS A 96 -2.91 -10.09 1.85
N GLY A 97 -4.05 -9.57 2.31
CA GLY A 97 -4.19 -8.20 2.81
C GLY A 97 -3.43 -8.02 4.12
N TYR A 98 -3.64 -8.93 5.07
CA TYR A 98 -2.92 -8.92 6.36
C TYR A 98 -1.41 -9.14 6.20
N ALA A 99 -1.01 -9.98 5.24
CA ALA A 99 0.41 -10.27 5.01
C ALA A 99 1.14 -9.17 4.24
N CYS A 100 0.44 -8.29 3.53
CA CYS A 100 1.11 -7.27 2.73
C CYS A 100 1.49 -6.07 3.58
N PRO A 101 2.79 -5.80 3.81
CA PRO A 101 3.19 -4.71 4.69
C PRO A 101 3.00 -3.32 4.06
N PHE A 102 2.71 -3.27 2.75
CA PHE A 102 2.44 -2.03 2.02
C PHE A 102 0.95 -1.73 1.87
N GLY A 103 0.05 -2.59 2.36
CA GLY A 103 -1.41 -2.34 2.30
C GLY A 103 -1.97 -2.17 0.88
N VAL A 104 -1.39 -2.86 -0.12
CA VAL A 104 -1.79 -2.71 -1.53
C VAL A 104 -2.91 -3.65 -2.04
N PRO A 105 -3.15 -4.84 -1.45
CA PRO A 105 -4.27 -5.69 -1.87
C PRO A 105 -5.61 -4.99 -1.68
N LYS A 106 -6.47 -5.09 -2.70
CA LYS A 106 -7.85 -4.59 -2.69
C LYS A 106 -8.81 -5.75 -2.88
N PHE A 107 -9.94 -5.71 -2.20
CA PHE A 107 -10.88 -6.83 -2.19
C PHE A 107 -12.17 -6.43 -2.90
N ASN A 108 -12.45 -7.09 -4.02
CA ASN A 108 -13.69 -6.92 -4.75
C ASN A 108 -14.76 -7.79 -4.10
N ARG A 109 -15.61 -7.15 -3.28
CA ARG A 109 -16.67 -7.84 -2.55
C ARG A 109 -17.74 -8.45 -3.46
N ALA A 110 -18.04 -7.82 -4.60
CA ALA A 110 -19.04 -8.33 -5.54
C ALA A 110 -18.53 -9.54 -6.33
N GLY A 111 -17.24 -9.52 -6.69
CA GLY A 111 -16.59 -10.60 -7.43
C GLY A 111 -16.04 -11.72 -6.56
N HIS A 112 -15.86 -11.51 -5.25
CA HIS A 112 -15.22 -12.44 -4.33
C HIS A 112 -13.76 -12.78 -4.69
N TYR A 113 -12.99 -11.78 -5.13
CA TYR A 113 -11.56 -11.96 -5.38
C TYR A 113 -10.73 -10.73 -4.97
N MET A 114 -9.42 -10.91 -4.86
CA MET A 114 -8.46 -9.85 -4.55
C MET A 114 -7.80 -9.33 -5.83
N GLN A 115 -7.72 -8.02 -5.97
CA GLN A 115 -6.97 -7.34 -7.02
C GLN A 115 -5.89 -6.44 -6.43
N LYS A 116 -4.80 -6.28 -7.16
CA LYS A 116 -3.74 -5.31 -6.84
C LYS A 116 -3.04 -4.90 -8.12
N CYS A 117 -2.08 -3.98 -8.01
CA CYS A 117 -1.23 -3.64 -9.15
C CYS A 117 -0.50 -4.90 -9.64
N ASN A 118 -0.64 -5.20 -10.93
CA ASN A 118 0.02 -6.29 -11.64
C ASN A 118 1.14 -5.76 -12.56
N LEU A 119 1.66 -4.56 -12.28
CA LEU A 119 2.62 -3.83 -13.12
C LEU A 119 2.10 -3.52 -14.55
N CYS A 120 0.78 -3.54 -14.77
CA CYS A 120 0.20 -3.52 -16.12
C CYS A 120 0.84 -4.59 -17.00
N TYR A 121 0.83 -5.85 -16.54
CA TYR A 121 1.54 -6.96 -17.18
C TYR A 121 1.14 -7.16 -18.65
N ASP A 122 -0.12 -6.87 -18.98
CA ASP A 122 -0.67 -6.79 -20.33
C ASP A 122 0.13 -5.86 -21.25
N ARG A 123 0.66 -4.76 -20.70
CA ARG A 123 1.47 -3.77 -21.41
C ARG A 123 2.96 -4.09 -21.33
N THR A 124 3.46 -4.38 -20.13
CA THR A 124 4.91 -4.56 -19.92
C THR A 124 5.46 -5.80 -20.58
N SER A 125 4.66 -6.87 -20.72
CA SER A 125 5.03 -8.06 -21.50
C SER A 125 5.23 -7.77 -22.99
N GLN A 126 4.66 -6.68 -23.51
CA GLN A 126 4.80 -6.20 -24.88
C GLN A 126 5.84 -5.07 -25.01
N GLY A 127 6.67 -4.84 -23.99
CA GLY A 127 7.69 -3.78 -23.98
C GLY A 127 7.16 -2.36 -23.79
N LYS A 128 5.86 -2.18 -23.50
CA LYS A 128 5.25 -0.87 -23.21
C LYS A 128 5.37 -0.53 -21.71
N GLY A 129 5.40 0.75 -21.38
CA GLY A 129 5.41 1.20 -19.98
C GLY A 129 4.04 1.04 -19.29
N PRO A 130 4.00 0.88 -17.95
CA PRO A 130 2.75 0.85 -17.20
C PRO A 130 2.07 2.23 -17.24
N MET A 131 0.74 2.24 -17.20
CA MET A 131 -0.08 3.44 -17.38
C MET A 131 0.31 4.57 -16.41
N CYS A 132 0.55 4.22 -15.15
CA CYS A 132 0.90 5.19 -14.10
C CYS A 132 2.24 5.89 -14.34
N ALA A 133 3.25 5.18 -14.87
CA ALA A 133 4.56 5.75 -15.17
C ALA A 133 4.52 6.60 -16.45
N THR A 134 3.79 6.15 -17.48
CA THR A 134 3.68 6.87 -18.75
C THR A 134 3.00 8.24 -18.61
N ILE A 135 2.03 8.37 -17.70
CA ILE A 135 1.27 9.63 -17.54
C ILE A 135 1.85 10.60 -16.51
N CYS A 136 2.82 10.18 -15.69
CA CYS A 136 3.26 10.98 -14.54
C CYS A 136 3.97 12.26 -15.00
N PRO A 137 3.37 13.46 -14.83
CA PRO A 137 3.91 14.68 -15.42
C PRO A 137 5.24 15.11 -14.79
N THR A 138 5.41 14.86 -13.50
CA THR A 138 6.64 15.16 -12.76
C THR A 138 7.64 14.00 -12.76
N GLN A 139 7.24 12.87 -13.35
CA GLN A 139 8.01 11.62 -13.37
C GLN A 139 8.41 11.16 -11.95
N ALA A 140 7.50 11.33 -10.99
CA ALA A 140 7.58 10.72 -9.66
C ALA A 140 7.45 9.19 -9.71
N ILE A 141 6.80 8.65 -10.75
CA ILE A 141 6.80 7.23 -11.06
C ILE A 141 7.60 7.07 -12.35
N PHE A 142 8.80 6.53 -12.26
CA PHE A 142 9.64 6.21 -13.42
C PHE A 142 9.65 4.71 -13.66
N TYR A 143 9.58 4.28 -14.92
CA TYR A 143 9.68 2.88 -15.30
C TYR A 143 10.80 2.68 -16.31
N GLY A 144 11.81 1.89 -15.93
CA GLY A 144 13.01 1.66 -16.74
C GLY A 144 13.99 0.74 -16.03
N THR A 145 15.17 0.56 -16.63
CA THR A 145 16.31 -0.09 -15.97
C THR A 145 16.98 0.87 -14.99
N TYR A 146 17.88 0.34 -14.18
CA TYR A 146 18.67 1.16 -13.26
C TYR A 146 19.55 2.15 -14.00
N GLU A 147 20.15 1.72 -15.11
CA GLU A 147 21.01 2.50 -15.98
C GLU A 147 20.21 3.61 -16.66
N GLU A 148 19.00 3.31 -17.15
CA GLU A 148 18.08 4.32 -17.71
C GLU A 148 17.71 5.37 -16.64
N TRP A 149 17.49 4.94 -15.39
CA TRP A 149 17.20 5.84 -14.27
C TRP A 149 18.39 6.75 -13.92
N VAL A 150 19.60 6.21 -13.87
CA VAL A 150 20.85 6.97 -13.65
C VAL A 150 21.12 7.93 -14.81
N ALA A 151 20.99 7.45 -16.05
CA ALA A 151 21.23 8.24 -17.27
C ALA A 151 20.27 9.41 -17.41
N ALA A 152 19.04 9.29 -16.90
CA ALA A 152 18.07 10.38 -16.79
C ALA A 152 18.49 11.48 -15.79
N GLY A 153 19.67 11.39 -15.19
CA GLY A 153 20.23 12.38 -14.27
C GLY A 153 19.61 12.35 -12.88
N ARG A 154 18.80 11.33 -12.57
CA ARG A 154 18.05 11.25 -11.30
C ARG A 154 18.93 10.94 -10.11
N ALA A 155 20.02 10.20 -10.32
CA ALA A 155 21.01 9.92 -9.30
C ALA A 155 21.80 11.18 -8.84
N LYS A 156 21.80 12.25 -9.64
CA LYS A 156 22.66 13.43 -9.43
C LYS A 156 22.20 14.37 -8.30
N GLN A 157 21.07 14.09 -7.65
CA GLN A 157 20.46 14.94 -6.62
C GLN A 157 20.58 14.35 -5.21
N GLY A 158 21.52 13.44 -4.97
CA GLY A 158 21.59 12.69 -3.71
C GLY A 158 20.40 11.74 -3.56
N ALA A 159 19.96 11.13 -4.66
CA ALA A 159 18.84 10.20 -4.68
C ALA A 159 19.35 8.76 -4.46
N LYS A 160 18.90 8.12 -3.38
CA LYS A 160 19.23 6.74 -3.00
C LYS A 160 18.04 5.83 -3.32
N PRO A 161 18.12 4.95 -4.32
CA PRO A 161 17.09 3.94 -4.58
C PRO A 161 17.15 2.83 -3.52
N VAL A 162 16.04 2.64 -2.80
CA VAL A 162 15.89 1.66 -1.73
C VAL A 162 14.84 0.63 -2.13
N ASN A 163 15.19 -0.64 -2.03
CA ASN A 163 14.29 -1.77 -2.26
C ASN A 163 14.41 -2.85 -1.17
N THR A 164 15.08 -2.55 -0.06
CA THR A 164 15.14 -3.41 1.10
C THR A 164 14.42 -2.69 2.23
N PHE A 165 13.45 -3.36 2.82
CA PHE A 165 12.62 -2.84 3.90
C PHE A 165 12.70 -3.78 5.10
N TYR A 166 12.59 -3.22 6.30
CA TYR A 166 12.50 -3.98 7.54
C TYR A 166 11.13 -3.74 8.18
N PHE A 167 10.42 -4.82 8.47
CA PHE A 167 9.16 -4.81 9.20
C PHE A 167 9.36 -5.58 10.50
N GLY A 168 9.65 -4.82 11.57
CA GLY A 168 10.23 -5.38 12.78
C GLY A 168 11.53 -6.11 12.46
N ARG A 169 11.62 -7.40 12.78
CA ARG A 169 12.82 -8.23 12.53
C ARG A 169 12.88 -8.84 11.14
N GLN A 170 11.84 -8.68 10.33
CA GLN A 170 11.77 -9.29 9.00
C GLN A 170 12.34 -8.37 7.94
N ARG A 171 13.30 -8.88 7.18
CA ARG A 171 13.84 -8.21 5.99
C ARG A 171 13.05 -8.63 4.76
N LEU A 172 12.53 -7.64 4.02
CA LEU A 172 11.81 -7.83 2.77
C LEU A 172 12.52 -7.10 1.63
N ARG A 173 12.82 -7.82 0.55
CA ARG A 173 13.36 -7.22 -0.67
C ARG A 173 12.28 -7.10 -1.74
N SER A 174 12.18 -5.90 -2.32
CA SER A 174 11.25 -5.60 -3.40
C SER A 174 11.94 -5.50 -4.75
N ARG A 175 11.15 -5.70 -5.81
CA ARG A 175 11.57 -5.37 -7.17
C ARG A 175 11.57 -3.87 -7.41
N ASN A 176 10.53 -3.18 -6.97
CA ASN A 176 10.41 -1.74 -7.16
C ASN A 176 11.23 -0.98 -6.12
N TYR A 177 11.71 0.19 -6.49
CA TYR A 177 12.50 1.08 -5.63
C TYR A 177 11.64 2.24 -5.14
N VAL A 178 11.86 2.62 -3.89
CA VAL A 178 11.51 3.95 -3.37
C VAL A 178 12.78 4.78 -3.36
N ILE A 179 12.71 5.99 -3.91
CA ILE A 179 13.81 6.95 -3.90
C ILE A 179 13.75 7.72 -2.58
N MET A 180 14.81 7.60 -1.81
CA MET A 180 15.07 8.40 -0.62
C MET A 180 16.19 9.40 -0.93
N ARG A 181 16.39 10.39 -0.06
CA ARG A 181 17.58 11.25 -0.13
C ARG A 181 18.75 10.53 0.54
N GLU A 182 19.97 10.84 0.12
CA GLU A 182 21.20 10.24 0.64
C GLU A 182 21.42 10.53 2.12
N GLN A 183 20.92 11.69 2.55
CA GLN A 183 20.85 12.16 3.95
C GLN A 183 19.68 11.57 4.74
N ASP A 184 18.75 10.85 4.09
CA ASP A 184 17.72 10.11 4.82
C ASP A 184 18.37 8.82 5.35
N GLU A 185 18.69 8.81 6.65
CA GLU A 185 19.14 7.61 7.34
C GLU A 185 18.05 6.53 7.34
N GLU A 186 18.47 5.27 7.43
CA GLU A 186 17.53 4.17 7.57
C GLU A 186 16.75 4.37 8.88
N LEU A 187 15.43 4.52 8.77
CA LEU A 187 14.59 4.79 9.92
C LEU A 187 14.50 3.51 10.77
N ASP A 188 15.33 3.41 11.80
CA ASP A 188 15.20 2.37 12.81
C ASP A 188 14.03 2.70 13.72
N LEU A 189 12.84 2.26 13.30
CA LEU A 189 11.61 2.45 14.05
C LEU A 189 11.69 1.83 15.45
N ILE A 190 12.49 0.79 15.67
CA ILE A 190 12.66 0.19 16.99
C ILE A 190 13.52 1.12 17.84
N ALA A 191 14.66 1.60 17.33
CA ALA A 191 15.47 2.58 18.04
C ALA A 191 14.67 3.86 18.33
N LEU A 192 13.86 4.35 17.39
CA LEU A 192 12.99 5.52 17.60
C LEU A 192 11.89 5.27 18.63
N VAL A 193 11.30 4.07 18.67
CA VAL A 193 10.31 3.70 19.70
C VAL A 193 10.99 3.52 21.05
N GLU A 194 12.19 2.94 21.10
CA GLU A 194 13.01 2.83 22.31
C GLU A 194 13.43 4.21 22.82
N GLU A 195 13.85 5.12 21.93
CA GLU A 195 14.13 6.52 22.23
C GLU A 195 12.88 7.28 22.69
N ALA A 196 11.71 7.01 22.11
CA ALA A 196 10.45 7.60 22.54
C ALA A 196 10.01 7.05 23.91
N ASP A 197 10.19 5.76 24.18
CA ASP A 197 9.93 5.16 25.51
C ASP A 197 10.95 5.69 26.55
N LEU A 198 12.18 5.96 26.14
CA LEU A 198 13.18 6.70 26.94
C LEU A 198 12.74 8.14 27.18
N GLY A 199 12.20 8.83 26.18
CA GLY A 199 11.66 10.19 26.30
C GLY A 199 10.48 10.27 27.27
N TRP A 200 9.59 9.26 27.27
CA TRP A 200 8.52 9.09 28.24
C TRP A 200 9.06 8.87 29.67
N ARG A 201 10.08 8.03 29.84
CA ARG A 201 10.70 7.76 31.14
C ARG A 201 11.57 8.92 31.65
N ALA A 202 12.10 9.76 30.76
CA ALA A 202 13.06 10.82 31.07
C ALA A 202 12.43 12.20 31.32
N ASN A 203 11.10 12.34 31.29
CA ASN A 203 10.43 13.64 31.55
C ASN A 203 11.00 14.79 30.68
N LEU A 204 11.35 14.50 29.42
CA LEU A 204 11.80 15.54 28.49
C LEU A 204 10.59 16.35 28.00
N PRO A 205 10.67 17.69 27.96
CA PRO A 205 9.54 18.52 27.52
C PRO A 205 9.19 18.19 26.07
N ALA A 206 7.89 17.99 25.81
CA ALA A 206 7.33 17.58 24.53
C ALA A 206 7.62 18.60 23.41
N ALA A 207 8.79 18.49 22.77
CA ALA A 207 9.18 19.39 21.68
C ALA A 207 8.61 18.98 20.31
N THR A 208 7.81 17.90 20.23
CA THR A 208 7.25 17.39 18.96
C THR A 208 5.73 17.20 18.97
N ALA A 209 5.07 17.43 20.11
CA ALA A 209 3.62 17.55 20.14
C ALA A 209 3.27 18.87 19.44
N ASN A 210 2.58 18.79 18.31
CA ASN A 210 2.13 19.99 17.61
C ASN A 210 1.32 20.87 18.59
N GLN A 211 1.33 22.18 18.41
CA GLN A 211 0.60 23.14 19.25
C GLN A 211 -0.94 22.95 19.28
N TYR A 212 -1.47 21.98 18.55
CA TYR A 212 -2.86 21.53 18.52
C TYR A 212 -3.08 20.16 19.17
N ALA A 213 -2.03 19.55 19.71
CA ALA A 213 -2.10 18.38 20.55
C ALA A 213 -2.43 18.89 21.95
N ASP A 214 -3.67 19.35 22.11
CA ASP A 214 -4.25 19.41 23.44
C ASP A 214 -3.93 18.08 24.13
N ALA A 215 -3.44 18.18 25.37
CA ALA A 215 -2.98 17.04 26.16
C ALA A 215 -3.96 15.88 25.95
N TRP A 216 -3.46 14.78 25.38
CA TRP A 216 -4.23 13.56 25.18
C TRP A 216 -4.99 13.30 26.46
N VAL A 217 -6.31 13.45 26.42
CA VAL A 217 -7.14 13.26 27.60
C VAL A 217 -7.04 11.78 27.91
N ASP A 218 -6.50 11.45 29.08
CA ASP A 218 -6.40 10.07 29.53
C ASP A 218 -7.77 9.41 29.32
N ALA A 219 -7.82 8.20 28.75
CA ALA A 219 -9.06 7.50 28.46
C ALA A 219 -9.97 7.39 29.70
N GLU A 220 -9.40 7.39 30.91
CA GLU A 220 -10.10 7.41 32.19
C GLU A 220 -10.71 8.78 32.52
N THR A 221 -10.11 9.87 32.05
CA THR A 221 -10.57 11.26 32.28
C THR A 221 -11.39 11.84 31.13
N ALA A 222 -11.40 11.20 29.96
CA ALA A 222 -12.06 11.66 28.74
C ALA A 222 -13.60 11.57 28.77
N GLY A 223 -14.19 11.14 29.89
CA GLY A 223 -15.66 10.99 30.03
C GLY A 223 -16.26 9.96 29.06
N ILE A 224 -15.43 9.08 28.49
CA ILE A 224 -15.87 8.02 27.59
C ILE A 224 -16.68 7.02 28.43
N PRO A 225 -17.95 6.75 28.10
CA PRO A 225 -18.74 5.78 28.82
C PRO A 225 -18.04 4.42 28.77
N GLN A 226 -17.65 3.90 29.93
CA GLN A 226 -17.09 2.56 30.06
C GLN A 226 -18.15 1.57 29.57
N ARG A 227 -17.95 1.01 28.38
CA ARG A 227 -18.78 -0.09 27.88
C ARG A 227 -18.30 -1.36 28.55
N GLU A 228 -19.16 -2.00 29.34
CA GLU A 228 -18.88 -3.34 29.84
C GLU A 228 -18.52 -4.26 28.66
N ALA A 229 -17.37 -4.92 28.77
CA ALA A 229 -16.98 -5.93 27.81
C ALA A 229 -18.06 -7.03 27.80
N PRO A 230 -18.64 -7.37 26.64
CA PRO A 230 -19.66 -8.41 26.60
C PRO A 230 -19.06 -9.72 27.13
N PRO A 231 -19.84 -10.53 27.90
CA PRO A 231 -19.34 -11.71 28.60
C PRO A 231 -18.82 -12.83 27.69
N GLN A 232 -18.94 -12.67 26.36
CA GLN A 232 -18.40 -13.55 25.34
C GLN A 232 -17.88 -12.67 24.17
N PRO A 233 -16.57 -12.68 23.86
CA PRO A 233 -15.98 -11.80 22.83
C PRO A 233 -16.39 -12.16 21.39
N TRP A 234 -17.13 -13.25 21.20
CA TRP A 234 -17.64 -13.66 19.89
C TRP A 234 -18.94 -14.45 20.04
N THR A 235 -20.08 -13.80 19.80
CA THR A 235 -21.31 -14.51 19.42
C THR A 235 -21.40 -14.45 17.90
N PRO A 236 -21.37 -15.57 17.17
CA PRO A 236 -21.51 -15.54 15.72
C PRO A 236 -22.82 -14.84 15.35
N ARG A 237 -22.72 -13.89 14.41
CA ARG A 237 -23.86 -13.13 13.93
C ARG A 237 -24.89 -14.12 13.40
N GLN A 238 -26.07 -14.22 14.03
CA GLN A 238 -27.13 -15.11 13.55
C GLN A 238 -27.47 -14.72 12.12
N VAL A 239 -27.36 -15.68 11.20
CA VAL A 239 -27.83 -15.52 9.82
C VAL A 239 -29.32 -15.17 9.91
N PRO A 240 -29.78 -14.03 9.35
CA PRO A 240 -31.20 -13.71 9.33
C PRO A 240 -31.95 -14.88 8.69
N GLN A 241 -32.79 -15.56 9.47
CA GLN A 241 -33.65 -16.59 8.93
C GLN A 241 -34.76 -15.90 8.13
N GLN A 242 -34.69 -16.10 6.82
CA GLN A 242 -35.62 -15.74 5.74
C GLN A 242 -35.53 -14.32 5.16
N PRO A 243 -35.57 -14.19 3.81
CA PRO A 243 -35.71 -12.90 3.15
C PRO A 243 -37.08 -12.32 3.45
N ARG A 244 -37.13 -11.02 3.78
CA ARG A 244 -38.40 -10.27 3.86
C ARG A 244 -39.07 -10.30 2.49
N GLU A 245 -40.27 -10.89 2.40
CA GLU A 245 -41.12 -10.70 1.22
C GLU A 245 -41.32 -9.20 0.97
N PRO A 246 -41.25 -8.74 -0.29
CA PRO A 246 -41.54 -7.35 -0.60
C PRO A 246 -42.99 -7.03 -0.24
N ALA A 247 -43.17 -6.00 0.57
CA ALA A 247 -44.50 -5.51 0.94
C ALA A 247 -45.31 -5.20 -0.33
N GLN A 248 -46.46 -5.85 -0.48
CA GLN A 248 -47.42 -5.54 -1.54
C GLN A 248 -47.90 -4.10 -1.37
N ALA A 249 -47.66 -3.26 -2.37
CA ALA A 249 -48.15 -1.89 -2.39
C ALA A 249 -49.69 -1.89 -2.40
N PRO A 250 -50.36 -1.01 -1.64
CA PRO A 250 -51.81 -0.95 -1.64
C PRO A 250 -52.34 -0.47 -2.99
N ALA A 251 -53.32 -1.20 -3.52
CA ALA A 251 -54.02 -0.86 -4.76
C ALA A 251 -54.64 0.54 -4.65
N GLN A 252 -54.25 1.43 -5.56
CA GLN A 252 -54.92 2.72 -5.74
C GLN A 252 -56.28 2.46 -6.41
N ARG A 253 -57.34 3.00 -5.78
CA ARG A 253 -58.70 3.04 -6.34
C ARG A 253 -58.82 4.13 -7.39
#